data_AF-A0A392QX23-F1
#
_entry.id   AF-A0A392QX23-F1
#
_cell.length_a   1.000
_cell.length_b   1.000
_cell.length_c   1.000
_cell.angle_alpha   90.00
_cell.angle_beta   90.00
_cell.angle_gamma   90.00
#
_symmetry.space_group_name_H-M   'P 1'
#
loop_
_entity.id
_entity.type
_entity.pdbx_description
1 polymer ?
#
loop_
_entity_poly.entity_id
_entity_poly.type
_entity_poly.pdbx_seq_one_letter_code
_entity_poly.pdbx_strand_id
1 'polypeptide(L)'
;MTRLRRLGTALGAAAATAYGGAILLSPPFSSNDHGSQLTAFQHKIHNPDAVLPSRQVQQSSLIGSTSANPLDILVIGGGATGTGVALDAATRGLRVGLVEREDFSSGTSSRSTKLIHG
;
A
#
# COMPACT_ATOMS: atom_id res chain seq x y z
N MET A 1 -64.57 -4.13 37.13
CA MET A 1 -64.00 -5.49 37.03
C MET A 1 -62.66 -5.35 36.28
N THR A 2 -61.53 -5.24 36.99
CA THR A 2 -60.55 -6.34 37.19
C THR A 2 -60.08 -6.93 35.84
N ARG A 3 -58.81 -6.88 35.39
CA ARG A 3 -57.55 -7.05 36.10
C ARG A 3 -56.35 -6.47 35.32
N LEU A 4 -55.45 -5.87 36.09
CA LEU A 4 -54.02 -5.73 35.87
C LEU A 4 -53.36 -7.11 35.65
N ARG A 5 -52.30 -7.18 34.82
CA ARG A 5 -51.05 -8.00 34.94
C ARG A 5 -50.59 -8.64 33.62
N ARG A 6 -49.56 -8.07 33.00
CA ARG A 6 -48.18 -8.64 32.91
C ARG A 6 -47.34 -7.83 31.92
N LEU A 7 -46.70 -6.81 32.47
CA LEU A 7 -45.38 -6.37 32.01
C LEU A 7 -44.39 -7.49 32.31
N GLY A 8 -43.41 -7.71 31.42
CA GLY A 8 -42.17 -8.37 31.80
C GLY A 8 -41.64 -9.35 30.75
N THR A 9 -40.39 -9.11 30.35
CA THR A 9 -39.43 -10.11 29.85
C THR A 9 -39.65 -10.67 28.44
N ALA A 10 -39.41 -9.87 27.40
CA ALA A 10 -39.07 -10.42 26.07
C ALA A 10 -38.16 -9.50 25.22
N LEU A 11 -37.52 -8.49 25.81
CA LEU A 11 -36.64 -7.56 25.08
C LEU A 11 -35.15 -7.70 25.43
N GLY A 12 -34.79 -8.55 26.38
CA GLY A 12 -33.41 -8.70 26.85
C GLY A 12 -32.52 -9.68 26.08
N ALA A 13 -33.10 -10.57 25.26
CA ALA A 13 -32.35 -11.68 24.64
C ALA A 13 -31.92 -11.45 23.19
N ALA A 14 -32.50 -10.46 22.48
CA ALA A 14 -32.23 -10.26 21.06
C ALA A 14 -31.01 -9.36 20.78
N ALA A 15 -30.60 -8.52 21.74
CA ALA A 15 -29.48 -7.59 21.54
C ALA A 15 -28.10 -8.25 21.70
N ALA A 16 -28.00 -9.33 22.49
CA ALA A 16 -26.73 -9.99 22.77
C ALA A 16 -26.26 -10.93 21.63
N THR A 17 -27.18 -11.48 20.84
CA THR A 17 -26.84 -12.37 19.73
C THR A 17 -26.36 -11.62 18.48
N ALA A 18 -26.84 -10.39 18.25
CA ALA A 18 -26.38 -9.57 17.13
C ALA A 18 -24.92 -9.13 17.29
N TYR A 19 -24.46 -8.86 18.51
CA TYR A 19 -23.08 -8.45 18.77
C TYR A 19 -22.11 -9.64 18.79
N GLY A 20 -22.54 -10.79 19.33
CA GLY A 20 -21.70 -12.00 19.40
C GLY A 20 -21.50 -12.70 18.06
N GLY A 21 -22.52 -12.71 17.18
CA GLY A 21 -22.44 -13.35 15.86
C GLY A 21 -21.52 -12.63 14.87
N ALA A 22 -21.40 -11.30 14.97
CA ALA A 22 -20.54 -10.50 14.10
C ALA A 22 -19.03 -10.75 14.32
N ILE A 23 -18.64 -11.16 15.53
CA ILE A 23 -17.24 -11.40 15.89
C ILE A 23 -16.75 -12.75 15.32
N LEU A 24 -17.63 -13.74 15.16
CA LEU A 24 -17.27 -15.06 14.61
C LEU A 24 -17.18 -15.09 13.08
N LEU A 25 -17.81 -14.14 12.38
CA LEU A 25 -17.77 -14.03 10.91
C LEU A 25 -16.79 -12.96 10.41
N SER A 26 -16.11 -12.27 11.32
CA SER A 26 -15.03 -11.35 10.98
C SER A 26 -13.74 -12.18 10.88
N PRO A 27 -13.05 -12.24 9.73
CA PRO A 27 -11.69 -12.76 9.71
C PRO A 27 -10.87 -11.93 10.72
N PRO A 28 -9.82 -12.51 11.35
CA PRO A 28 -8.97 -11.73 12.22
C PRO A 28 -8.33 -10.64 11.37
N PHE A 29 -8.89 -9.43 11.40
CA PHE A 29 -8.29 -8.25 10.81
C PHE A 29 -6.94 -8.10 11.51
N SER A 30 -5.89 -8.43 10.78
CA SER A 30 -4.55 -8.10 11.21
C SER A 30 -4.51 -6.59 11.39
N SER A 31 -3.98 -6.08 12.50
CA SER A 31 -3.84 -4.64 12.69
C SER A 31 -2.93 -3.97 11.64
N ASN A 32 -2.32 -4.78 10.76
CA ASN A 32 -1.57 -4.38 9.57
C ASN A 32 -2.39 -4.39 8.26
N ASP A 33 -3.71 -4.66 8.30
CA ASP A 33 -4.58 -4.59 7.12
C ASP A 33 -4.78 -3.13 6.68
N HIS A 34 -3.80 -2.63 5.93
CA HIS A 34 -3.98 -1.52 5.00
C HIS A 34 -4.79 -1.96 3.75
N GLY A 35 -5.76 -2.86 3.93
CA GLY A 35 -6.42 -3.60 2.84
C GLY A 35 -7.01 -2.70 1.75
N SER A 36 -7.49 -1.50 2.10
CA SER A 36 -7.97 -0.53 1.11
C SER A 36 -6.85 0.11 0.29
N GLN A 37 -5.73 0.49 0.91
CA GLN A 37 -4.59 1.11 0.20
C GLN A 37 -3.83 0.08 -0.63
N LEU A 38 -3.59 -1.12 -0.08
CA LEU A 38 -2.92 -2.20 -0.81
C LEU A 38 -3.73 -2.62 -2.04
N THR A 39 -5.05 -2.77 -1.90
CA THR A 39 -5.93 -3.07 -3.04
C THR A 39 -5.90 -1.93 -4.07
N ALA A 40 -5.88 -0.67 -3.63
CA ALA A 40 -5.77 0.49 -4.53
C ALA A 40 -4.42 0.51 -5.28
N PHE A 41 -3.31 0.22 -4.60
CA PHE A 41 -2.00 0.10 -5.24
C PHE A 41 -1.95 -1.07 -6.22
N GLN A 42 -2.47 -2.23 -5.83
CA GLN A 42 -2.50 -3.42 -6.66
C GLN A 42 -3.35 -3.19 -7.91
N HIS A 43 -4.50 -2.55 -7.77
CA HIS A 43 -5.34 -2.13 -8.90
C HIS A 43 -4.60 -1.12 -9.80
N LYS A 44 -3.90 -0.14 -9.23
CA LYS A 44 -3.11 0.83 -9.99
C LYS A 44 -1.97 0.17 -10.78
N ILE A 45 -1.29 -0.81 -10.19
CA ILE A 45 -0.18 -1.55 -10.81
C ILE A 45 -0.69 -2.44 -11.95
N HIS A 46 -1.82 -3.11 -11.76
CA HIS A 46 -2.39 -4.03 -12.75
C HIS A 46 -3.29 -3.36 -13.79
N ASN A 47 -3.48 -2.04 -13.71
CA ASN A 47 -4.31 -1.32 -14.68
C ASN A 47 -3.60 -1.28 -16.05
N PRO A 48 -4.10 -1.98 -17.08
CA PRO A 48 -3.49 -1.97 -18.41
C PRO A 48 -3.61 -0.61 -19.11
N ASP A 49 -4.60 0.20 -18.72
CA ASP A 49 -4.85 1.54 -19.25
C ASP A 49 -4.09 2.63 -18.48
N ALA A 50 -3.18 2.23 -17.58
CA ALA A 50 -2.36 3.17 -16.83
C ALA A 50 -1.46 3.96 -17.80
N VAL A 51 -1.77 5.26 -17.96
CA VAL A 51 -0.92 6.17 -18.71
C VAL A 51 0.32 6.47 -17.89
N LEU A 52 1.47 6.00 -18.35
CA LEU A 52 2.75 6.35 -17.77
C LEU A 52 3.07 7.81 -18.09
N PRO A 53 3.55 8.61 -17.12
CA PRO A 53 3.96 9.97 -17.38
C PRO A 53 5.09 9.98 -18.41
N SER A 54 5.07 10.93 -19.35
CA SER A 54 6.12 11.06 -20.34
C SER A 54 7.47 11.33 -19.67
N ARG A 55 8.55 10.99 -20.37
CA ARG A 55 9.92 11.24 -19.89
C ARG A 55 10.11 12.71 -19.51
N GLN A 56 9.56 13.64 -20.28
CA GLN A 56 9.65 15.07 -20.01
C GLN A 56 8.98 15.45 -18.67
N VAL A 57 7.83 14.86 -18.34
CA VAL A 57 7.12 15.09 -17.07
C VAL A 57 7.90 14.52 -15.88
N GLN A 58 8.49 13.34 -16.04
CA GLN A 58 9.32 12.74 -14.99
C GLN A 58 10.59 13.57 -14.75
N GLN A 59 11.26 14.02 -15.82
CA GLN A 59 12.44 14.88 -15.75
C GLN A 59 12.13 16.24 -15.13
N SER A 60 11.02 16.88 -15.50
CA SER A 60 10.64 18.17 -14.91
C SER A 60 10.32 18.04 -13.42
N SER A 61 9.73 16.92 -13.00
CA SER A 61 9.50 16.63 -11.57
C SER A 61 10.80 16.50 -10.79
N LEU A 62 11.83 15.89 -11.40
CA LEU A 62 13.13 15.71 -10.78
C LEU A 62 13.96 17.00 -10.76
N ILE A 63 14.02 17.71 -11.89
CA ILE A 63 14.73 19.00 -12.04
C ILE A 63 14.06 20.10 -11.19
N GLY A 64 12.74 20.04 -11.03
CA GLY A 64 11.96 20.93 -10.18
C GLY A 64 12.18 20.73 -8.68
N SER A 65 13.00 19.76 -8.27
CA SER A 65 13.44 19.69 -6.87
C SER A 65 14.41 20.84 -6.58
N THR A 66 14.03 21.70 -5.64
CA THR A 66 14.78 22.90 -5.27
C THR A 66 15.13 22.87 -3.79
N SER A 67 15.95 23.80 -3.31
CA SER A 67 16.22 23.92 -1.87
C SER A 67 14.96 24.18 -1.03
N ALA A 68 13.90 24.74 -1.62
CA ALA A 68 12.61 24.95 -0.94
C ALA A 68 11.77 23.66 -0.88
N ASN A 69 12.04 22.68 -1.75
CA ASN A 69 11.33 21.41 -1.80
C ASN A 69 12.27 20.27 -2.23
N PRO A 70 13.30 19.95 -1.43
CA PRO A 70 14.37 19.04 -1.84
C PRO A 70 13.93 17.57 -1.80
N LEU A 71 14.54 16.74 -2.65
CA LEU A 71 14.50 15.30 -2.42
C LEU A 71 15.27 14.99 -1.14
N ASP A 72 14.73 14.11 -0.29
CA ASP A 72 15.43 13.62 0.89
C ASP A 72 16.53 12.64 0.47
N ILE A 73 16.26 11.84 -0.57
CA ILE A 73 17.20 10.85 -1.12
C ILE A 73 17.13 10.87 -2.65
N LEU A 74 18.29 10.89 -3.31
CA LEU A 74 18.44 10.63 -4.73
C LEU A 74 19.26 9.34 -4.93
N VAL A 75 18.63 8.33 -5.54
CA VAL A 75 19.26 7.05 -5.87
C VAL A 75 19.75 7.07 -7.32
N ILE A 76 21.00 6.65 -7.53
CA ILE A 76 21.60 6.52 -8.86
C ILE A 76 21.77 5.04 -9.16
N GLY A 77 21.06 4.57 -10.19
CA GLY A 77 21.00 3.18 -10.63
C GLY A 77 19.68 2.49 -10.25
N GLY A 78 18.96 1.98 -11.25
CA GLY A 78 17.70 1.25 -11.16
C GLY A 78 17.85 -0.27 -11.18
N GLY A 79 18.99 -0.79 -10.73
CA GLY A 79 19.19 -2.22 -10.48
C GLY A 79 18.52 -2.69 -9.17
N ALA A 80 18.68 -3.97 -8.84
CA ALA A 80 18.06 -4.59 -7.65
C ALA A 80 18.38 -3.81 -6.35
N THR A 81 19.63 -3.41 -6.15
CA THR A 81 20.06 -2.63 -4.98
C THR A 81 19.42 -1.26 -4.93
N GLY A 82 19.48 -0.49 -6.03
CA GLY A 82 18.97 0.88 -6.07
C GLY A 82 17.46 0.93 -5.92
N THR A 83 16.74 0.04 -6.59
CA THR A 83 15.28 -0.08 -6.41
C THR A 83 14.91 -0.51 -5.00
N GLY A 84 15.69 -1.41 -4.37
CA GLY A 84 15.48 -1.79 -2.97
C GLY A 84 15.67 -0.62 -1.99
N VAL A 85 16.73 0.17 -2.17
CA VAL A 85 16.98 1.39 -1.37
C VAL A 85 15.87 2.41 -1.59
N ALA A 86 15.44 2.63 -2.83
CA ALA A 86 14.37 3.57 -3.13
C ALA A 86 13.03 3.15 -2.51
N LEU A 87 12.72 1.85 -2.53
CA LEU A 87 11.53 1.31 -1.89
C LEU A 87 11.59 1.50 -0.36
N ASP A 88 12.69 1.13 0.29
CA ASP A 88 12.85 1.31 1.75
C ASP A 88 12.75 2.78 2.16
N ALA A 89 13.36 3.69 1.40
CA ALA A 89 13.26 5.12 1.66
C ALA A 89 11.83 5.64 1.47
N ALA A 90 11.14 5.23 0.40
CA ALA A 90 9.78 5.66 0.12
C ALA A 90 8.77 5.14 1.15
N THR A 91 8.90 3.89 1.62
CA THR A 91 8.02 3.32 2.65
C THR A 91 8.21 3.96 4.02
N ARG A 92 9.37 4.60 4.26
CA ARG A 92 9.62 5.44 5.44
C ARG A 92 9.08 6.87 5.30
N GLY A 93 8.43 7.20 4.19
CA GLY A 93 7.82 8.51 3.95
C GLY A 93 8.79 9.58 3.43
N LEU A 94 9.99 9.18 2.98
CA LEU A 94 10.95 10.11 2.40
C LEU A 94 10.59 10.45 0.95
N ARG A 95 10.94 11.66 0.51
CA ARG A 95 10.82 12.08 -0.89
C ARG A 95 12.03 11.57 -1.66
N VAL A 96 11.81 10.52 -2.45
CA VAL A 96 12.86 9.81 -3.16
C VAL A 96 12.81 10.10 -4.66
N GLY A 97 13.96 10.42 -5.24
CA GLY A 97 14.19 10.34 -6.69
C GLY A 97 15.05 9.14 -7.03
N LEU A 98 14.81 8.51 -8.18
CA LEU A 98 15.68 7.47 -8.72
C LEU A 98 15.95 7.75 -10.20
N VAL A 99 17.21 7.68 -10.60
CA VAL A 99 17.63 7.79 -12.00
C VAL A 99 18.37 6.54 -12.45
N GLU A 100 17.99 6.03 -13.62
CA GLU A 100 18.69 4.97 -14.34
C GLU A 100 19.08 5.50 -15.72
N ARG A 101 20.25 5.11 -16.20
CA ARG A 101 20.78 5.55 -17.48
C ARG A 101 20.01 4.91 -18.63
N GLU A 102 19.76 3.60 -18.51
CA GLU A 102 19.09 2.79 -19.52
C GLU A 102 17.67 2.43 -19.03
N ASP A 103 17.28 1.15 -19.07
CA ASP A 103 16.03 0.65 -18.50
C ASP A 103 16.24 0.07 -17.09
N PHE A 104 15.16 -0.04 -16.30
CA PHE A 104 15.20 -0.67 -14.99
C PHE A 104 15.74 -2.10 -15.08
N SER A 105 16.61 -2.46 -14.13
CA SER A 105 17.27 -3.78 -14.08
C SER A 105 18.17 -4.14 -15.27
N SER A 106 18.40 -3.23 -16.23
CA SER A 106 19.15 -3.50 -17.47
C SER A 106 20.61 -3.90 -17.28
N GLY A 107 21.22 -3.66 -16.11
CA GLY A 107 22.58 -4.05 -15.75
C GLY A 107 22.76 -5.54 -15.38
N THR A 108 23.54 -5.81 -14.33
CA THR A 108 23.74 -7.17 -13.79
C THR A 108 22.47 -7.78 -13.21
N SER A 109 21.53 -6.95 -12.74
CA SER A 109 20.28 -7.42 -12.13
C SER A 109 19.38 -8.23 -13.07
N SER A 110 19.48 -8.06 -14.38
CA SER A 110 18.80 -8.90 -15.39
C SER A 110 19.61 -10.11 -15.85
N ARG A 111 20.91 -10.17 -15.50
CA ARG A 111 21.90 -11.16 -15.97
C ARG A 111 22.32 -12.16 -14.89
N SER A 112 21.44 -12.48 -13.96
CA SER A 112 21.68 -13.52 -12.95
C SER A 112 21.23 -14.91 -13.42
N THR A 113 21.59 -15.93 -12.66
CA THR A 113 21.02 -17.28 -12.75
C THR A 113 19.53 -17.34 -12.38
N LYS A 114 18.97 -16.24 -11.86
CA LYS A 114 17.57 -16.11 -11.42
C LYS A 114 17.18 -17.12 -10.33
N LEU A 115 18.16 -17.51 -9.52
CA LEU A 115 17.95 -18.36 -8.35
C LEU A 115 18.17 -17.54 -7.08
N ILE A 116 17.25 -17.67 -6.13
CA ILE A 116 17.44 -17.17 -4.77
C ILE A 116 18.00 -18.33 -3.97
N HIS A 117 19.22 -18.19 -3.46
CA HIS A 117 19.88 -19.18 -2.62
C HIS A 117 20.54 -18.51 -1.41
N GLY A 118 20.74 -19.28 -0.33
CA GLY A 118 21.47 -18.88 0.88
C GLY A 118 22.88 -19.42 0.90
#